data_AF-A0A936S9W0-F1
#
_entry.id   AF-A0A936S9W0-F1
#
_cell.length_a   1.000
_cell.length_b   1.000
_cell.length_c   1.000
_cell.angle_alpha   90.00
_cell.angle_beta   90.00
_cell.angle_gamma   90.00
#
_symmetry.space_group_name_H-M   'P 1'
#
loop_
_entity.id
_entity.type
_entity.pdbx_description
1 polymer ?
#
loop_
_entity_poly.entity_id
_entity_poly.type
_entity_poly.pdbx_seq_one_letter_code
_entity_poly.pdbx_strand_id
1 'polypeptide(L)'
;MNARVGEHNAAAVLDEWFDRAGDLGLLDATLLADQMTYLPNDLLVKVDIATMANSLEARSPFLDHKVIEFAASLTSKMNRFRPSIC
;
A
#
# COMPACT_ATOMS: atom_id res chain seq x y z
N MET A 1 8.43 13.79 -12.98
CA MET A 1 8.04 15.00 -12.23
C MET A 1 8.98 15.07 -11.04
N ASN A 2 10.00 15.93 -11.07
CA ASN A 2 11.24 15.73 -10.32
C ASN A 2 11.17 16.35 -8.92
N ALA A 3 10.59 15.62 -7.96
CA ALA A 3 10.58 15.98 -6.53
C ALA A 3 11.91 15.56 -5.87
N ARG A 4 13.02 16.20 -6.29
CA ARG A 4 14.35 15.98 -5.71
C ARG A 4 14.72 17.14 -4.80
N VAL A 5 15.13 16.84 -3.57
CA VAL A 5 15.67 17.81 -2.61
C VAL A 5 17.09 17.37 -2.25
N GLY A 6 18.08 18.02 -2.87
CA GLY A 6 19.47 17.58 -2.81
C GLY A 6 19.64 16.16 -3.38
N GLU A 7 20.29 15.28 -2.62
CA GLU A 7 20.48 13.86 -2.97
C GLU A 7 19.20 13.01 -2.84
N HIS A 8 18.15 13.52 -2.18
CA HIS A 8 16.96 12.75 -1.89
C HIS A 8 15.92 12.87 -3.01
N ASN A 9 15.41 11.74 -3.47
CA ASN A 9 14.31 11.65 -4.44
C ASN A 9 13.08 11.07 -3.75
N ALA A 10 11.99 11.85 -3.65
CA ALA A 10 10.75 11.36 -3.06
C ALA A 10 10.13 10.20 -3.86
N ALA A 11 10.31 10.20 -5.19
CA ALA A 11 9.80 9.14 -6.05
C ALA A 11 10.53 7.80 -5.82
N ALA A 12 11.77 7.81 -5.30
CA ALA A 12 12.56 6.59 -5.13
C ALA A 12 11.88 5.55 -4.25
N VAL A 13 11.08 6.00 -3.27
CA VAL A 13 10.30 5.11 -2.41
C VAL A 13 9.25 4.35 -3.21
N LEU A 14 8.60 5.01 -4.17
CA LEU A 14 7.61 4.37 -5.04
C LEU A 14 8.31 3.55 -6.13
N ASP A 15 9.38 4.07 -6.72
CA ASP A 15 10.13 3.42 -7.80
C ASP A 15 10.54 1.99 -7.40
N GLU A 16 11.00 1.77 -6.16
CA GLU A 16 11.31 0.43 -5.64
C GLU A 16 10.11 -0.54 -5.74
N TRP A 17 8.92 -0.11 -5.33
CA TRP A 17 7.73 -0.97 -5.34
C TRP A 17 7.14 -1.16 -6.72
N PHE A 18 7.26 -0.16 -7.60
CA PHE A 18 6.92 -0.30 -9.01
C PHE A 18 7.85 -1.27 -9.73
N ASP A 19 9.16 -1.25 -9.43
CA ASP A 19 10.12 -2.22 -9.96
C ASP A 19 9.80 -3.65 -9.46
N ARG A 20 9.41 -3.79 -8.19
CA ARG A 20 8.99 -5.08 -7.61
C ARG A 20 7.65 -5.59 -8.13
N ALA A 21 6.78 -4.69 -8.61
CA ALA A 21 5.54 -5.06 -9.26
C ALA A 21 5.78 -5.78 -10.60
N GLY A 22 6.93 -5.55 -11.24
CA GLY A 22 7.31 -6.20 -12.49
C GLY A 22 6.28 -5.98 -13.60
N ASP A 23 5.78 -7.07 -14.19
CA ASP A 23 4.76 -7.04 -15.25
C ASP A 23 3.32 -6.84 -14.71
N LEU A 24 3.21 -6.40 -13.45
CA LEU A 24 2.04 -5.80 -12.84
C LEU A 24 1.30 -4.88 -13.84
N GLY A 25 -0.03 -5.00 -14.01
CA GLY A 25 -0.79 -3.91 -14.61
C GLY A 25 -0.63 -2.63 -13.78
N LEU A 26 -0.74 -1.44 -14.39
CA LEU A 26 -0.54 -0.16 -13.67
C LEU A 26 -1.40 -0.06 -12.39
N LEU A 27 -2.64 -0.55 -12.44
CA LEU A 27 -3.53 -0.61 -11.28
C LEU A 27 -2.97 -1.50 -10.17
N ASP A 28 -2.58 -2.73 -10.50
CA ASP A 28 -1.97 -3.67 -9.56
C ASP A 28 -0.68 -3.10 -8.94
N ALA A 29 0.19 -2.49 -9.75
CA ALA A 29 1.43 -1.88 -9.29
C ALA A 29 1.17 -0.70 -8.34
N THR A 30 0.15 0.10 -8.64
CA THR A 30 -0.27 1.22 -7.77
C THR A 30 -0.82 0.70 -6.43
N LEU A 31 -1.67 -0.33 -6.46
CA LEU A 31 -2.20 -0.96 -5.25
C LEU A 31 -1.11 -1.68 -4.42
N LEU A 32 -0.03 -2.13 -5.07
CA LEU A 32 1.16 -2.66 -4.38
C LEU A 32 1.84 -1.56 -3.61
N ALA A 33 2.19 -0.49 -4.32
CA ALA A 33 2.89 0.63 -3.74
C ALA A 33 2.08 1.23 -2.59
N ASP A 34 0.77 1.36 -2.74
CA ASP A 34 -0.14 1.88 -1.70
C ASP A 34 -0.12 1.02 -0.43
N GLN A 35 -0.22 -0.32 -0.57
CA GLN A 35 -0.17 -1.24 0.57
C GLN A 35 1.18 -1.29 1.26
N MET A 36 2.27 -1.12 0.51
CA MET A 36 3.62 -1.21 1.05
C MET A 36 4.17 0.13 1.56
N THR A 37 3.54 1.25 1.21
CA THR A 37 4.03 2.59 1.59
C THR A 37 2.94 3.40 2.29
N TYR A 38 1.90 3.81 1.58
CA TYR A 38 0.95 4.79 2.07
C TYR A 38 0.17 4.32 3.31
N LEU A 39 -0.27 3.06 3.30
CA LEU A 39 -0.96 2.46 4.45
C LEU A 39 -0.04 2.41 5.70
N PRO A 40 1.08 1.67 5.70
CA PRO A 40 1.90 1.50 6.89
C PRO A 40 2.66 2.76 7.32
N ASN A 41 3.01 3.66 6.38
CA ASN A 41 3.82 4.83 6.71
C ASN A 41 3.00 6.08 7.05
N ASP A 42 1.72 6.14 6.64
CA ASP A 42 0.90 7.33 6.88
C ASP A 42 -0.45 7.00 7.52
N LEU A 43 -1.32 6.26 6.82
CA LEU A 43 -2.71 6.09 7.27
C LEU A 43 -2.82 5.29 8.57
N LEU A 44 -2.12 4.17 8.69
CA LEU A 44 -2.19 3.32 9.89
C LEU A 44 -1.57 4.01 11.11
N VAL A 45 -0.49 4.76 10.91
CA VAL A 45 0.16 5.53 11.98
C VAL A 45 -0.77 6.63 12.50
N LYS A 46 -1.44 7.36 11.60
CA LYS A 46 -2.38 8.42 11.99
C LYS A 46 -3.57 7.87 12.76
N VAL A 47 -4.14 6.76 12.31
CA VAL A 47 -5.27 6.11 13.00
C VAL A 47 -4.83 5.62 14.38
N ASP A 48 -3.66 5.00 14.49
CA ASP A 48 -3.11 4.52 15.77
C ASP A 48 -2.93 5.67 16.79
N ILE A 49 -2.27 6.77 16.38
CA ILE A 49 -2.10 7.96 17.23
C ILE A 49 -3.45 8.55 17.65
N ALA A 50 -4.39 8.73 16.71
CA ALA A 50 -5.68 9.34 17.00
C ALA A 50 -6.55 8.48 17.93
N THR A 51 -6.46 7.16 17.81
CA THR A 51 -7.26 6.23 18.61
C THR A 51 -6.70 6.06 20.01
N MET A 52 -5.38 5.93 20.16
CA MET A 52 -4.71 5.97 21.46
C MET A 52 -4.96 7.29 22.21
N ALA A 53 -5.00 8.43 21.51
CA ALA A 53 -5.33 9.72 22.11
C ALA A 53 -6.74 9.76 22.74
N ASN A 54 -7.64 8.88 22.31
CA ASN A 54 -9.00 8.75 22.82
C ASN A 54 -9.23 7.42 23.58
N SER A 55 -8.16 6.71 23.98
CA SER A 55 -8.24 5.40 24.63
C SER A 55 -9.07 4.35 23.86
N LEU A 56 -9.08 4.45 22.52
CA LEU A 56 -9.74 3.51 21.62
C LEU A 56 -8.70 2.61 20.95
N GLU A 57 -9.09 1.38 20.67
CA GLU A 57 -8.30 0.44 19.87
C GLU A 57 -8.97 0.25 18.50
N ALA A 58 -8.43 0.88 17.46
CA ALA A 58 -8.93 0.69 16.11
C ALA A 58 -8.37 -0.58 15.47
N ARG A 59 -9.24 -1.33 14.81
CA ARG A 59 -8.87 -2.48 13.98
C ARG A 59 -9.14 -2.16 12.52
N SER A 60 -8.33 -2.70 11.62
CA SER A 60 -8.51 -2.55 10.17
C SER A 60 -8.97 -3.87 9.55
N PRO A 61 -10.29 -4.16 9.56
CA PRO A 61 -10.81 -5.44 9.07
C PRO A 61 -10.55 -5.67 7.57
N PHE A 62 -10.41 -4.61 6.79
CA PHE A 62 -10.09 -4.71 5.36
C PHE A 62 -8.63 -5.06 5.07
N LEU A 63 -7.74 -4.90 6.06
CA LEU A 63 -6.34 -5.34 5.97
C LEU A 63 -6.14 -6.76 6.50
N ASP A 64 -7.22 -7.49 6.80
CA ASP A 64 -7.09 -8.91 7.13
C ASP A 64 -6.55 -9.70 5.92
N HIS A 65 -5.65 -10.63 6.19
CA HIS A 65 -5.03 -11.46 5.18
C HIS A 65 -6.04 -12.19 4.26
N LYS A 66 -7.18 -12.66 4.78
CA LYS A 66 -8.21 -13.31 3.94
C LYS A 66 -8.92 -12.33 3.04
N VAL A 67 -9.16 -11.11 3.52
CA VAL A 67 -9.80 -10.06 2.73
C VAL A 67 -8.85 -9.58 1.63
N ILE A 68 -7.57 -9.40 1.94
CA ILE A 68 -6.54 -9.01 0.97
C ILE A 68 -6.30 -10.12 -0.06
N GLU A 69 -6.18 -11.39 0.35
CA GLU A 69 -6.08 -12.54 -0.55
C GLU A 69 -7.27 -12.62 -1.51
N PHE A 70 -8.49 -12.42 -1.00
CA PHE A 70 -9.69 -12.40 -1.81
C PHE A 70 -9.71 -11.21 -2.78
N ALA A 71 -9.45 -9.99 -2.30
CA ALA A 71 -9.39 -8.79 -3.13
C ALA A 71 -8.33 -8.91 -4.23
N ALA A 72 -7.21 -9.58 -3.93
CA ALA A 72 -6.14 -9.86 -4.86
C ALA A 72 -6.54 -10.88 -5.96
N SER A 73 -7.46 -11.78 -5.67
CA SER A 73 -7.96 -12.77 -6.64
C SER A 73 -8.91 -12.18 -7.69
N LEU A 74 -9.41 -10.96 -7.47
CA LEU A 74 -10.34 -10.32 -8.39
C LEU A 74 -9.64 -9.92 -9.70
N THR A 75 -10.41 -9.90 -10.79
CA THR A 75 -9.92 -9.53 -12.13
C THR A 75 -9.97 -8.02 -12.32
N SER A 76 -9.04 -7.46 -13.10
CA SER A 76 -8.86 -6.03 -13.41
C SER A 76 -10.06 -5.27 -13.96
N LYS A 77 -11.10 -5.95 -14.41
CA LYS A 77 -12.42 -5.33 -14.71
C LYS A 77 -13.23 -4.98 -13.46
N MET A 78 -12.83 -5.48 -12.29
CA MET A 78 -13.46 -5.33 -10.98
C MET A 78 -12.47 -4.82 -9.93
N ASN A 79 -11.24 -5.36 -9.88
CA ASN A 79 -10.05 -4.85 -9.18
C ASN A 79 -8.92 -5.86 -9.44
N ARG A 80 -7.66 -5.48 -9.69
CA ARG A 80 -6.59 -6.50 -9.76
C ARG A 80 -5.40 -6.03 -8.94
N PHE A 81 -4.96 -6.92 -8.04
CA PHE A 81 -3.73 -6.82 -7.28
C PHE A 81 -3.20 -8.23 -7.04
N ARG A 82 -1.97 -8.63 -7.43
CA ARG A 82 -1.45 -9.96 -7.05
C ARG A 82 0.03 -9.96 -6.68
N PRO A 83 0.39 -9.80 -5.39
CA PRO A 83 1.71 -10.15 -4.91
C PRO A 83 1.72 -11.58 -4.37
N SER A 84 2.74 -12.35 -4.73
CA SER A 84 3.12 -13.59 -4.05
C SER A 84 4.21 -13.25 -3.04
N ILE A 85 3.83 -12.95 -1.80
CA ILE A 85 4.78 -12.89 -0.67
C ILE A 85 4.38 -13.99 0.30
N CYS A 86 4.98 -15.15 0.07
CA CYS A 86 5.43 -16.10 1.08
C CYS A 86 6.93 -16.24 0.89
#